data_AF-A0AAV8VT86-F1
#
_entry.id   AF-A0AAV8VT86-F1
#
_cell.length_a   1.000
_cell.length_b   1.000
_cell.length_c   1.000
_cell.angle_alpha   90.00
_cell.angle_beta   90.00
_cell.angle_gamma   90.00
#
_symmetry.space_group_name_H-M   'P 1'
#
loop_
_entity.id
_entity.type
_entity.pdbx_description
1 polymer ?
#
loop_
_entity_poly.entity_id
_entity_poly.type
_entity_poly.pdbx_seq_one_letter_code
_entity_poly.pdbx_strand_id
1 'polypeptide(L)'
;MNSSLVLLLVVLSCALAAKDMMRKSIVFDKNTPDVFYCPIHKPTGFDKLIVKARPLKKLCEYEGEPLPEDYKSDCYQDVDESDYACKEKYRIMKRLKKASADD
;
A
#
# COMPACT_ATOMS: atom_id res chain seq x y z
N MET A 1 18.13 -20.94 24.72
CA MET A 1 17.22 -20.99 23.56
C MET A 1 17.78 -21.98 22.56
N ASN A 2 17.01 -22.99 22.16
CA ASN A 2 17.48 -24.01 21.21
C ASN A 2 17.79 -23.37 19.85
N SER A 3 18.89 -23.78 19.21
CA SER A 3 19.34 -23.20 17.93
C SER A 3 18.25 -23.26 16.85
N SER A 4 17.46 -24.35 16.80
CA SER A 4 16.31 -24.46 15.91
C SER A 4 15.19 -23.46 16.22
N LEU A 5 14.96 -23.11 17.48
CA LEU A 5 13.97 -22.11 17.88
C LEU A 5 14.44 -20.69 17.50
N VAL A 6 15.74 -20.41 17.64
CA VAL A 6 16.33 -19.14 17.19
C VAL A 6 16.19 -18.99 15.68
N LEU A 7 16.49 -20.05 14.91
CA LEU A 7 16.35 -20.04 13.46
C LEU A 7 14.89 -19.79 13.03
N LEU A 8 13.94 -20.43 13.70
CA LEU A 8 12.52 -20.29 13.41
C LEU A 8 12.01 -18.87 13.72
N LEU A 9 12.47 -18.27 14.82
CA LEU A 9 12.17 -16.87 15.16
C LEU A 9 12.78 -15.88 14.16
N VAL A 10 14.00 -16.13 13.67
CA VAL A 10 14.65 -15.30 12.64
C VAL A 10 13.91 -15.39 11.31
N VAL A 11 13.50 -16.57 10.87
CA VAL A 11 12.73 -16.73 9.62
C VAL A 11 11.38 -16.01 9.72
N LEU A 12 10.70 -16.13 10.87
CA LEU A 12 9.40 -15.47 11.09
C LEU A 12 9.54 -13.94 11.09
N SER A 13 10.59 -13.39 11.72
CA SER A 13 10.82 -11.94 11.74
C SER A 13 11.17 -11.38 10.36
N CYS A 14 11.97 -12.10 9.56
CA CYS A 14 12.26 -11.72 8.16
C CYS A 14 11.00 -11.69 7.29
N ALA A 15 10.10 -12.67 7.44
CA ALA A 15 8.84 -12.72 6.69
C ALA A 15 7.90 -11.55 7.05
N LEU A 16 7.88 -11.12 8.31
CA LEU A 16 7.11 -9.95 8.75
C LEU A 16 7.70 -8.63 8.22
N ALA A 17 9.04 -8.50 8.25
CA ALA A 17 9.72 -7.30 7.75
C ALA A 17 9.51 -7.08 6.23
N ALA A 18 9.51 -8.16 5.43
CA ALA A 18 9.29 -8.09 3.99
C ALA A 18 7.87 -7.57 3.62
N LYS A 19 6.86 -7.92 4.42
CA LYS A 19 5.48 -7.41 4.26
C LYS A 19 5.38 -5.92 4.56
N ASP A 20 6.19 -5.41 5.49
CA ASP A 20 6.14 -4.01 5.92
C ASP A 20 6.81 -3.06 4.92
N MET A 21 7.88 -3.50 4.25
CA MET A 21 8.53 -2.70 3.20
C MET A 21 7.64 -2.44 1.98
N MET A 22 6.78 -3.40 1.63
CA MET A 22 5.82 -3.29 0.52
C MET A 22 4.70 -2.29 0.80
N ARG A 23 4.27 -2.15 2.06
CA ARG A 23 3.15 -1.28 2.47
C ARG A 23 3.46 0.21 2.30
N LYS A 24 4.72 0.62 2.45
CA LYS A 24 5.14 2.04 2.31
C LYS A 24 5.29 2.50 0.85
N SER A 25 4.93 1.68 -0.13
CA SER A 25 5.07 2.00 -1.55
C SER A 25 3.95 2.90 -2.12
N ILE A 26 2.90 3.16 -1.33
CA ILE A 26 1.82 4.08 -1.71
C ILE A 26 2.26 5.50 -1.40
N VAL A 27 2.42 6.30 -2.45
CA VAL A 27 2.80 7.71 -2.34
C VAL A 27 1.58 8.57 -2.63
N PHE A 28 1.31 9.54 -1.75
CA PHE A 28 0.30 10.58 -1.93
C PHE A 28 0.98 11.94 -1.96
N ASP A 29 0.75 12.71 -3.03
CA ASP A 29 1.25 14.08 -3.17
C ASP A 29 0.11 15.07 -2.92
N LYS A 30 0.36 16.03 -2.03
CA LYS A 30 -0.60 17.10 -1.70
C LYS A 30 -0.91 18.00 -2.89
N ASN A 31 0.03 18.13 -3.82
CA ASN A 31 -0.15 18.95 -5.03
C ASN A 31 -1.06 18.26 -6.05
N THR A 32 -1.22 16.93 -5.96
CA THR A 32 -2.09 16.14 -6.84
C THR A 32 -3.04 15.27 -5.98
N PRO A 33 -4.00 15.89 -5.28
CA PRO A 33 -4.83 15.21 -4.28
C PRO A 33 -5.77 14.14 -4.86
N ASP A 34 -6.01 14.18 -6.17
CA ASP A 34 -6.93 13.26 -6.86
C ASP A 34 -6.30 11.92 -7.23
N VAL A 35 -4.98 11.75 -7.02
CA VAL A 35 -4.25 10.54 -7.42
C VAL A 35 -3.33 10.02 -6.32
N PHE A 36 -3.08 8.72 -6.35
CA PHE A 36 -2.03 8.04 -5.60
C PHE A 36 -1.09 7.32 -6.56
N TYR A 37 0.11 6.99 -6.10
CA TYR A 37 1.09 6.26 -6.89
C TYR A 37 1.34 4.89 -6.27
N CYS A 38 1.27 3.84 -7.08
CA CYS A 38 1.55 2.47 -6.68
C CYS A 38 2.53 1.77 -7.62
N PRO A 39 3.30 0.79 -7.14
CA PRO A 39 4.21 0.00 -7.98
C PRO A 39 3.44 -0.89 -8.96
N ILE A 40 3.98 -1.07 -10.17
CA ILE A 40 3.38 -1.95 -11.20
C ILE A 40 4.04 -3.33 -11.23
N HIS A 41 5.31 -3.41 -10.84
CA HIS A 41 6.06 -4.66 -10.78
C HIS A 41 6.92 -4.70 -9.53
N LYS A 42 7.43 -5.90 -9.23
CA LYS A 42 8.36 -6.10 -8.12
C LYS A 42 9.59 -5.20 -8.31
N PRO A 43 9.86 -4.25 -7.40
CA PRO A 43 11.07 -3.45 -7.48
C PRO A 43 12.29 -4.34 -7.22
N THR A 44 13.31 -4.21 -8.06
CA THR A 44 14.63 -4.85 -7.85
C THR A 44 15.55 -4.01 -6.96
N GLY A 45 15.19 -2.75 -6.72
CA GLY A 45 15.85 -1.75 -5.88
C GLY A 45 14.98 -0.50 -5.77
N PHE A 46 15.26 0.39 -4.81
CA PHE A 46 14.50 1.65 -4.63
C PHE A 46 14.69 2.62 -5.81
N ASP A 47 15.88 2.62 -6.41
CA ASP A 47 16.25 3.37 -7.61
C ASP A 47 15.51 2.92 -8.87
N LYS A 48 14.90 1.72 -8.84
CA LYS A 48 14.17 1.11 -9.95
C LYS A 48 12.68 0.94 -9.65
N LEU A 49 12.16 1.67 -8.67
CA LEU A 49 10.74 1.65 -8.34
C LEU A 49 9.95 2.43 -9.39
N ILE A 50 9.33 1.71 -10.33
CA ILE A 50 8.42 2.32 -11.30
C ILE A 50 7.00 2.28 -10.72
N VAL A 51 6.48 3.46 -10.44
CA VAL A 51 5.10 3.67 -9.97
C VAL A 51 4.22 4.24 -11.07
N LYS A 52 2.92 3.99 -10.98
CA LYS A 52 1.91 4.58 -11.85
C LYS A 52 0.92 5.40 -11.04
N ALA A 53 0.55 6.56 -11.56
CA ALA A 53 -0.54 7.35 -11.01
C ALA A 53 -1.89 6.66 -11.22
N ARG A 54 -2.69 6.58 -10.17
CA ARG A 54 -4.03 6.00 -10.16
C ARG A 54 -4.99 6.95 -9.42
N PRO A 55 -6.27 7.02 -9.82
CA PRO A 55 -7.25 7.86 -9.12
C PRO A 55 -7.40 7.48 -7.65
N LEU A 56 -7.52 8.44 -6.74
CA LEU A 56 -7.68 8.18 -5.30
C LEU A 56 -8.88 7.29 -4.98
N LYS A 57 -9.94 7.31 -5.80
CA LYS A 57 -11.10 6.40 -5.67
C LYS A 57 -10.75 4.91 -5.78
N LYS A 58 -9.67 4.58 -6.50
CA LYS A 58 -9.15 3.22 -6.68
C LYS A 58 -8.27 2.77 -5.52
N LEU A 59 -7.85 3.69 -4.64
CA LEU A 59 -7.14 3.30 -3.43
C LEU A 59 -8.14 2.63 -2.48
N CYS A 60 -7.91 1.36 -2.14
CA CYS A 60 -8.82 0.55 -1.33
C CYS A 60 -10.25 0.65 -1.87
N GLU A 61 -10.45 0.23 -3.12
CA GLU A 61 -11.72 0.24 -3.84
C GLU A 61 -12.75 -0.68 -3.17
N TYR A 62 -12.31 -1.82 -2.65
CA TYR A 62 -13.18 -2.82 -2.04
C TYR A 62 -13.25 -2.72 -0.52
N GLU A 63 -12.69 -1.66 0.08
CA GLU A 63 -12.82 -1.37 1.51
C GLU A 63 -12.28 -2.48 2.45
N GLY A 64 -11.40 -3.35 1.94
CA GLY A 64 -10.86 -4.50 2.68
C GLY A 64 -11.75 -5.76 2.59
N GLU A 65 -12.81 -5.73 1.80
CA GLU A 65 -13.61 -6.90 1.46
C GLU A 65 -12.85 -7.85 0.51
N PRO A 66 -13.25 -9.13 0.42
CA PRO A 66 -12.70 -10.06 -0.55
C PRO A 66 -12.81 -9.54 -1.98
N LEU A 67 -11.72 -9.64 -2.74
CA LEU A 67 -11.69 -9.23 -4.14
C LEU A 67 -12.60 -10.14 -5.00
N PRO A 68 -13.33 -9.59 -5.97
CA PRO A 68 -14.11 -10.38 -6.94
C PRO A 68 -13.24 -11.42 -7.67
N GLU A 69 -13.85 -12.53 -8.10
CA GLU A 69 -13.13 -13.60 -8.82
C GLU A 69 -12.52 -13.13 -10.15
N ASP A 70 -13.12 -12.12 -10.79
CA ASP A 70 -12.69 -11.54 -12.05
C ASP A 70 -11.81 -10.28 -11.87
N TYR A 71 -11.44 -9.95 -10.63
CA TYR A 71 -10.62 -8.78 -10.34
C TYR A 71 -9.24 -8.89 -11.01
N LYS A 72 -8.83 -7.79 -11.65
CA LYS A 72 -7.52 -7.66 -12.27
C LYS A 72 -6.68 -6.68 -11.48
N SER A 73 -5.67 -7.23 -10.81
CA SER A 73 -4.62 -6.51 -10.10
C SER A 73 -4.09 -5.32 -10.91
N ASP A 74 -4.29 -4.11 -10.41
CA ASP A 74 -3.86 -2.86 -11.04
C ASP A 74 -2.65 -2.20 -10.37
N CYS A 75 -2.27 -2.70 -9.19
CA CYS A 75 -1.01 -2.46 -8.48
C CYS A 75 -0.34 -3.78 -8.10
N TYR A 76 0.99 -3.79 -8.02
CA TYR A 76 1.75 -5.01 -7.72
C TYR A 76 1.33 -5.64 -6.39
N GLN A 77 0.84 -6.89 -6.46
CA GLN A 77 0.33 -7.66 -5.31
C GLN A 77 -0.84 -7.00 -4.58
N ASP A 78 -1.69 -6.24 -5.30
CA ASP A 78 -2.91 -5.63 -4.75
C ASP A 78 -2.61 -4.77 -3.51
N VAL A 79 -1.45 -4.10 -3.55
CA VAL A 79 -0.96 -3.30 -2.41
C VAL A 79 -1.93 -2.19 -2.04
N ASP A 80 -2.68 -1.70 -3.03
CA ASP A 80 -3.74 -0.71 -2.94
C ASP A 80 -5.02 -1.21 -2.28
N GLU A 81 -5.23 -2.52 -2.17
CA GLU A 81 -6.32 -3.16 -1.42
C GLU A 81 -5.87 -3.68 -0.05
N SER A 82 -4.62 -3.42 0.34
CA SER A 82 -4.11 -3.82 1.65
C SER A 82 -4.71 -3.00 2.80
N ASP A 83 -4.73 -3.57 4.01
CA ASP A 83 -5.13 -2.85 5.24
C ASP A 83 -4.46 -1.48 5.40
N TYR A 84 -3.20 -1.37 4.96
CA TYR A 84 -2.45 -0.12 5.01
C TYR A 84 -3.03 0.91 4.03
N ALA A 85 -3.33 0.49 2.80
CA ALA A 85 -3.93 1.35 1.78
C ALA A 85 -5.29 1.90 2.23
N CYS A 86 -6.12 1.07 2.84
CA CYS A 86 -7.43 1.49 3.37
C CYS A 86 -7.30 2.54 4.49
N LYS A 87 -6.36 2.33 5.44
CA LYS A 87 -6.06 3.32 6.47
C LYS A 87 -5.54 4.63 5.87
N GLU A 88 -4.74 4.52 4.82
CA GLU A 88 -4.16 5.67 4.14
C GLU A 88 -5.21 6.46 3.34
N LYS A 89 -6.14 5.79 2.65
CA LYS A 89 -7.32 6.40 2.02
C LYS A 89 -8.10 7.21 3.04
N TYR A 90 -8.43 6.62 4.19
CA TYR A 90 -9.15 7.31 5.26
C TYR A 90 -8.39 8.56 5.75
N ARG A 91 -7.08 8.45 5.96
CA ARG A 91 -6.22 9.57 6.38
C ARG A 91 -6.20 10.70 5.36
N ILE A 92 -6.10 10.39 4.07
CA ILE A 92 -6.13 11.35 2.97
C ILE A 92 -7.49 12.05 2.92
N MET A 93 -8.59 11.30 2.89
CA MET A 93 -9.95 11.85 2.83
C MET A 93 -10.23 12.80 4.01
N LYS A 94 -9.77 12.44 5.22
CA LYS A 94 -9.89 13.31 6.40
C LYS A 94 -9.11 14.62 6.25
N ARG A 95 -7.93 14.58 5.62
CA ARG A 95 -7.12 15.79 5.35
C ARG A 95 -7.77 16.68 4.29
N LEU A 96 -8.29 16.10 3.21
CA LEU A 96 -9.00 16.84 2.16
C LEU A 96 -10.23 17.55 2.71
N LYS A 97 -11.05 16.84 3.51
CA LYS A 97 -12.22 17.42 4.18
C LYS A 97 -11.85 18.58 5.11
N LYS A 98 -10.70 18.51 5.78
CA LYS A 98 -10.22 19.61 6.63
C LYS A 98 -9.81 20.81 5.78
N ALA A 99 -9.02 20.60 4.72
CA ALA A 99 -8.57 21.68 3.84
C ALA A 99 -9.76 22.43 3.23
N SER A 100 -10.79 21.72 2.76
CA SER A 100 -12.00 22.35 2.19
C SER A 100 -12.90 23.07 3.20
N ALA A 101 -12.67 22.90 4.51
CA ALA A 101 -13.45 23.57 5.55
C ALA A 101 -12.74 24.82 6.10
N ASP A 102 -11.44 24.97 5.80
CA ASP A 102 -10.62 26.12 6.15
C ASP A 102 -10.63 27.20 5.02
N ASP A 103 -11.29 26.89 3.88
CA ASP A 103 -11.58 27.79 2.73
C ASP A 103 -12.99 28.40 2.82
#